data_AF-A0A370EQ89-F1
#
_entry.id   AF-A0A370EQ89-F1
#
_cell.length_a   1.000
_cell.length_b   1.000
_cell.length_c   1.000
_cell.angle_alpha   90.00
_cell.angle_beta   90.00
_cell.angle_gamma   90.00
#
_symmetry.space_group_name_H-M   'P 1'
#
loop_
_entity.id
_entity.type
_entity.pdbx_description
1 polymer ?
#
loop_
_entity_poly.entity_id
_entity_poly.type
_entity_poly.pdbx_seq_one_letter_code
_entity_poly.pdbx_strand_id
1 'polypeptide(L)'
;MNRTDLRLVQYSVTQKVKSKKSKKSTSKKVKAIGYFHIWGANADKKGNEKFYALIEDANTGSLVEVAHKDVRFLTEDEVEMLYNQTEEILLKEEAVAEGPAEEAKAE
;
A
#
# COMPACT_ATOMS: atom_id res chain seq x y z
N MET A 1 -7.62 9.64 -16.37
CA MET A 1 -6.18 9.77 -16.14
C MET A 1 -5.56 8.39 -16.24
N ASN A 2 -4.43 8.25 -16.92
CA ASN A 2 -3.71 6.98 -16.95
C ASN A 2 -2.96 6.78 -15.63
N ARG A 3 -2.89 5.53 -15.15
CA ARG A 3 -2.24 5.19 -13.87
C ARG A 3 -0.75 5.60 -13.82
N THR A 4 -0.09 5.62 -14.98
CA THR A 4 1.32 6.02 -15.14
C THR A 4 1.59 7.47 -14.80
N ASP A 5 0.56 8.32 -14.87
CA ASP A 5 0.70 9.77 -14.64
C ASP A 5 0.44 10.13 -13.16
N LEU A 6 -0.01 9.16 -12.35
CA LEU A 6 -0.33 9.37 -10.95
C LEU A 6 0.92 9.24 -10.09
N ARG A 7 1.08 10.16 -9.14
CA ARG A 7 2.22 10.12 -8.21
C ARG A 7 2.03 9.03 -7.16
N LEU A 8 3.07 8.25 -6.94
CA LEU A 8 3.15 7.31 -5.83
C LEU A 8 3.25 8.03 -4.50
N VAL A 9 2.43 7.59 -3.55
CA VAL A 9 2.38 8.12 -2.19
C VAL A 9 2.37 7.00 -1.19
N GLN A 10 3.01 7.24 -0.05
CA GLN A 10 2.84 6.44 1.15
C GLN A 10 1.70 7.03 1.97
N TYR A 11 0.75 6.20 2.39
CA TYR A 11 -0.36 6.62 3.24
C TYR A 11 -0.54 5.73 4.46
N SER A 12 -1.14 6.26 5.52
CA SER A 12 -1.44 5.53 6.74
C SER A 12 -2.95 5.37 6.95
N VAL A 13 -3.42 4.13 7.06
CA VAL A 13 -4.80 3.81 7.39
C VAL A 13 -4.90 3.19 8.78
N THR A 14 -5.93 3.58 9.53
CA THR A 14 -6.19 3.00 10.85
C THR A 14 -7.05 1.75 10.67
N GLN A 15 -6.43 0.57 10.76
CA GLN A 15 -7.15 -0.70 10.73
C GLN A 15 -7.51 -1.16 12.15
N LYS A 16 -8.74 -1.63 12.33
CA LYS A 16 -9.17 -2.28 13.58
C LYS A 16 -8.78 -3.75 13.52
N VAL A 17 -7.82 -4.15 14.34
CA VAL A 17 -7.39 -5.55 14.45
C VAL A 17 -8.07 -6.16 15.67
N LYS A 18 -8.81 -7.25 15.47
CA LYS A 18 -9.32 -8.05 16.59
C LYS A 18 -8.17 -8.87 17.16
N SER A 19 -7.88 -8.70 18.44
CA SER A 19 -6.84 -9.49 19.07
C SER A 19 -7.32 -10.94 19.24
N LYS A 20 -6.54 -11.93 18.81
CA LYS A 20 -6.90 -13.35 18.88
C LYS A 20 -7.11 -13.84 20.33
N LYS A 21 -6.55 -13.11 21.31
CA LYS A 21 -6.51 -13.45 22.74
C LYS A 21 -7.49 -12.62 23.61
N SER A 22 -8.06 -11.54 23.08
CA SER A 22 -8.90 -10.61 23.85
C SER A 22 -10.04 -10.08 23.00
N LYS A 23 -11.23 -9.94 23.60
CA LYS A 23 -12.44 -9.43 22.94
C LYS A 23 -12.35 -7.93 22.60
N LYS A 24 -11.30 -7.22 23.03
CA LYS A 24 -11.05 -5.82 22.67
C LYS A 24 -10.38 -5.73 21.30
N SER A 25 -10.93 -4.86 20.44
CA SER A 25 -10.30 -4.45 19.18
C SER A 25 -9.25 -3.39 19.47
N THR A 26 -8.05 -3.55 18.92
CA THR A 26 -7.00 -2.53 18.98
C THR A 26 -6.90 -1.87 17.61
N SER A 27 -6.86 -0.54 17.59
CA SER A 27 -6.63 0.24 16.38
C SER A 27 -5.13 0.30 16.10
N LYS A 28 -4.69 -0.11 14.91
CA LYS A 28 -3.29 0.01 14.48
C LYS A 28 -3.22 0.86 13.22
N LYS A 29 -2.33 1.84 13.19
CA LYS A 29 -1.97 2.55 11.95
C LYS A 29 -1.07 1.63 11.12
N VAL A 30 -1.48 1.35 9.90
CA VAL A 30 -0.73 0.55 8.93
C VAL A 30 -0.36 1.48 7.79
N LYS A 31 0.92 1.44 7.39
CA LYS A 31 1.41 2.17 6.23
C LYS A 31 1.22 1.32 4.99
N ALA A 32 0.77 1.93 3.90
CA ALA A 32 0.59 1.33 2.60
C ALA A 32 1.06 2.30 1.51
N ILE A 33 1.15 1.80 0.28
CA ILE A 33 1.56 2.56 -0.90
C ILE A 33 0.39 2.60 -1.87
N GLY A 34 0.18 3.75 -2.51
CA GLY A 34 -0.89 3.93 -3.48
C GLY A 34 -0.61 5.07 -4.45
N TYR A 35 -1.53 5.23 -5.38
CA TYR A 35 -1.51 6.27 -6.39
C TYR A 35 -2.39 7.43 -5.94
N PHE A 36 -1.81 8.62 -5.86
CA PHE A 36 -2.55 9.82 -5.49
C PHE A 36 -3.39 10.32 -6.68
N HIS A 37 -4.69 10.52 -6.44
CA HIS A 37 -5.62 11.06 -7.43
C HIS A 37 -5.84 12.56 -7.22
N ILE A 38 -6.50 12.94 -6.12
CA ILE A 38 -6.92 14.32 -5.89
C ILE A 38 -6.92 14.70 -4.42
N TRP A 39 -6.82 16.00 -4.16
CA TRP A 39 -7.17 16.61 -2.88
C TRP A 39 -8.64 17.00 -2.88
N GLY A 40 -9.34 16.69 -1.79
CA GLY A 40 -10.69 17.14 -1.51
C GLY A 40 -10.77 17.85 -0.16
N ALA A 41 -11.81 18.66 0.00
CA ALA A 41 -12.17 19.28 1.26
C ALA A 41 -13.63 18.98 1.56
N ASN A 42 -13.92 18.61 2.81
CA ASN A 42 -15.29 18.43 3.29
C ASN A 42 -15.48 19.28 4.55
N ALA A 43 -16.59 20.01 4.61
CA ALA A 43 -16.97 20.75 5.81
C ALA A 43 -17.55 19.77 6.85
N ASP A 44 -17.02 19.79 8.06
CA ASP A 44 -17.64 19.09 9.18
C ASP A 44 -18.96 19.77 9.56
N LYS A 45 -19.80 19.11 10.38
CA LYS A 45 -21.07 19.65 10.89
C LYS A 45 -20.93 20.98 11.65
N LYS A 46 -19.69 21.34 12.02
CA LYS A 46 -19.31 22.58 12.70
C LYS A 46 -18.76 23.66 11.74
N GLY A 47 -18.78 23.43 10.43
CA GLY A 47 -18.25 24.36 9.43
C GLY A 47 -16.72 24.37 9.29
N ASN A 48 -16.00 23.48 9.98
CA ASN A 48 -14.55 23.36 9.85
C ASN A 48 -14.20 22.52 8.62
N GLU A 49 -13.34 23.04 7.76
CA GLU A 49 -12.84 22.33 6.58
C GLU A 49 -11.88 21.20 6.99
N LYS A 50 -12.14 19.99 6.52
CA LYS A 50 -11.24 18.84 6.61
C LYS A 50 -10.74 18.48 5.22
N PHE A 51 -9.43 18.54 5.05
CA PHE A 51 -8.74 18.12 3.84
C PHE A 51 -8.43 16.62 3.84
N TYR A 52 -8.76 15.96 2.74
CA TYR A 52 -8.51 14.55 2.50
C TYR A 52 -7.90 14.32 1.11
N ALA A 53 -7.07 13.30 0.97
CA ALA A 53 -6.60 12.79 -0.30
C ALA A 53 -7.46 11.60 -0.72
N LEU A 54 -7.72 11.51 -2.01
CA LEU A 54 -8.20 10.28 -2.63
C LEU A 54 -6.99 9.51 -3.17
N ILE A 55 -6.79 8.30 -2.66
CA ILE A 55 -5.65 7.44 -3.00
C ILE A 55 -6.16 6.08 -3.45
N GLU A 56 -5.62 5.57 -4.54
CA GLU A 56 -5.88 4.20 -5.00
C GLU A 56 -4.79 3.27 -4.49
N ASP A 57 -5.18 2.28 -3.70
CA ASP A 57 -4.26 1.29 -3.13
C ASP A 57 -3.56 0.49 -4.24
N ALA A 58 -2.23 0.43 -4.20
CA ALA A 58 -1.44 -0.18 -5.28
C ALA A 58 -1.63 -1.71 -5.37
N ASN A 59 -2.00 -2.36 -4.26
CA ASN A 59 -2.15 -3.81 -4.21
C ASN A 59 -3.57 -4.26 -4.56
N THR A 60 -4.58 -3.51 -4.08
CA THR A 60 -5.99 -3.91 -4.20
C THR A 60 -6.74 -3.13 -5.29
N GLY A 61 -6.20 -2.00 -5.77
CA GLY A 61 -6.87 -1.10 -6.70
C GLY A 61 -8.08 -0.37 -6.11
N SER A 62 -8.27 -0.45 -4.78
CA SER A 62 -9.40 0.19 -4.10
C SER A 62 -9.11 1.66 -3.83
N LEU A 63 -10.11 2.52 -4.05
CA LEU A 63 -10.04 3.95 -3.70
C LEU A 63 -10.30 4.16 -2.21
N VAL A 64 -9.42 4.91 -1.56
CA VAL A 64 -9.44 5.17 -0.13
C VAL A 64 -9.29 6.68 0.12
N GLU A 65 -10.15 7.21 0.99
CA GLU A 65 -10.02 8.58 1.50
C GLU A 65 -9.09 8.59 2.72
N VAL A 66 -8.02 9.39 2.65
CA VAL A 66 -7.02 9.50 3.70
C VAL A 66 -6.89 10.95 4.15
N ALA A 67 -6.77 11.20 5.45
CA ALA A 67 -6.55 12.54 5.97
C ALA A 67 -5.21 13.11 5.45
N HIS A 68 -5.15 14.40 5.12
CA HIS A 68 -3.94 14.98 4.49
C HIS A 68 -2.64 14.74 5.29
N LYS A 69 -2.73 14.69 6.62
CA LYS A 69 -1.59 14.48 7.53
C LYS A 69 -1.00 13.08 7.45
N ASP A 70 -1.77 12.12 6.96
CA ASP A 70 -1.40 10.72 6.87
C ASP A 70 -0.92 10.34 5.45
N VAL A 71 -0.63 11.32 4.59
CA VAL A 71 -0.15 11.15 3.20
C VAL A 71 1.24 11.76 3.04
N ARG A 72 2.17 11.01 2.44
CA ARG A 72 3.51 11.47 2.09
C ARG A 72 3.82 11.14 0.64
N PHE A 73 4.21 12.14 -0.13
CA PHE A 73 4.75 11.92 -1.47
C PHE A 73 6.13 11.30 -1.37
N LEU A 74 6.36 10.26 -2.16
CA LEU A 74 7.66 9.61 -2.28
C LEU A 74 8.53 10.43 -3.25
N THR A 75 9.83 10.49 -2.98
CA THR A 75 10.80 11.05 -3.93
C THR A 75 11.11 10.02 -5.03
N GLU A 76 11.71 10.48 -6.13
CA GLU A 76 12.11 9.60 -7.24
C GLU A 76 13.05 8.48 -6.75
N ASP A 77 14.05 8.81 -5.95
CA ASP A 77 14.96 7.83 -5.33
C ASP A 77 14.22 6.80 -4.47
N GLU A 78 13.20 7.22 -3.71
CA GLU A 78 12.41 6.32 -2.88
C GLU A 78 11.54 5.38 -3.70
N VAL A 79 11.03 5.88 -4.84
CA VAL A 79 10.27 5.09 -5.80
C VAL A 79 11.17 4.05 -6.48
N GLU A 80 12.38 4.44 -6.90
CA GLU A 80 13.34 3.52 -7.52
C GLU A 80 13.78 2.41 -6.55
N MET A 81 14.06 2.74 -5.28
CA MET A 81 14.35 1.74 -4.26
C MET A 81 13.20 0.74 -4.07
N LEU A 82 11.95 1.21 -4.14
CA LEU A 82 10.77 0.34 -4.04
C LEU A 82 10.67 -0.63 -5.22
N TYR A 83 10.94 -0.17 -6.44
CA TYR A 83 10.98 -1.04 -7.62
C TYR A 83 12.08 -2.10 -7.49
N ASN A 84 13.30 -1.70 -7.13
CA ASN A 84 14.43 -2.61 -6.95
C ASN A 84 14.16 -3.66 -5.86
N GLN A 85 13.57 -3.27 -4.73
CA GLN A 85 13.17 -4.22 -3.67
C GLN A 85 12.11 -5.20 -4.15
N THR A 86 11.14 -4.74 -4.94
CA THR A 86 10.06 -5.60 -5.44
C THR A 86 10.58 -6.60 -6.46
N GLU A 87 11.47 -6.17 -7.37
CA GLU A 87 12.15 -7.05 -8.33
C GLU A 87 13.03 -8.09 -7.63
N GLU A 88 13.78 -7.70 -6.61
CA GLU A 88 14.63 -8.64 -5.86
C GLU A 88 13.79 -9.71 -5.13
N ILE A 89 12.60 -9.35 -4.63
CA ILE A 89 11.67 -10.31 -4.01
C ILE A 89 11.09 -11.27 -5.05
N LEU A 90 10.65 -10.77 -6.21
CA LEU A 90 10.11 -11.60 -7.29
C LEU A 90 11.15 -12.59 -7.83
N LEU A 91 12.38 -12.12 -8.07
CA LEU A 91 13.48 -12.96 -8.53
C LEU A 91 13.86 -14.05 -7.50
N LYS A 92 13.77 -13.75 -6.19
CA LYS A 92 13.98 -14.75 -5.14
C LYS A 92 12.85 -15.76 -5.05
N GLU A 93 11.59 -15.37 -5.32
CA GLU A 93 10.47 -16.33 -5.37
C GLU A 93 10.56 -17.26 -6.59
N GLU A 94 10.93 -16.76 -7.76
CA GLU A 94 11.16 -17.61 -8.95
C GLU A 94 12.32 -18.60 -8.74
N ALA A 95 13.42 -18.16 -8.11
CA ALA A 95 14.56 -19.03 -7.82
C ALA A 95 14.26 -20.15 -6.79
N VAL A 96 13.17 -20.05 -6.01
CA VAL A 96 12.70 -21.11 -5.10
C VAL A 96 11.70 -22.04 -5.79
N ALA A 97 11.02 -21.58 -6.84
CA ALA A 97 10.09 -22.39 -7.63
C ALA A 97 10.81 -23.32 -8.63
N GLU A 98 12.01 -22.97 -9.08
CA GLU A 98 12.84 -23.79 -9.97
C GLU A 98 14.03 -24.43 -9.26
N GLY A 99 13.81 -25.56 -8.56
CA GLY A 99 14.89 -26.53 -8.28
C GLY A 99 14.63 -27.52 -7.14
N PRO A 100 14.87 -28.84 -7.28
CA PRO A 100 15.10 -29.64 -8.49
C PRO A 100 13.96 -30.66 -8.75
N ALA A 101 13.46 -30.70 -9.98
CA ALA A 101 12.87 -31.92 -10.53
C ALA A 101 14.02 -32.71 -11.19
N GLU A 102 14.85 -33.38 -10.38
CA GLU A 102 15.90 -34.25 -10.89
C GLU A 102 15.80 -35.65 -10.26
N GLU A 103 15.57 -36.63 -11.14
CA GLU A 103 15.86 -38.06 -11.02
C GLU A 103 15.12 -38.90 -9.95
N ALA A 104 13.90 -39.34 -10.30
CA ALA A 104 13.48 -40.70 -9.95
C ALA A 104 13.70 -41.59 -11.18
N LYS A 105 14.90 -42.18 -11.26
CA LYS A 105 15.31 -43.18 -12.24
C LYS A 105 14.32 -44.33 -12.33
N ALA A 106 14.11 -44.76 -13.57
CA ALA A 106 13.74 -46.13 -13.91
C ALA A 106 14.77 -47.11 -13.32
N GLU A 107 14.30 -48.14 -12.63
CA GLU A 107 14.63 -49.56 -12.87
C GLU A 107 13.67 -50.45 -12.07
#